data_AF-A0A936Z7C3-F1
#
_entry.id   AF-A0A936Z7C3-F1
#
_cell.length_a   1.000
_cell.length_b   1.000
_cell.length_c   1.000
_cell.angle_alpha   90.00
_cell.angle_beta   90.00
_cell.angle_gamma   90.00
#
_symmetry.space_group_name_H-M   'P 1'
#
loop_
_entity.id
_entity.type
_entity.pdbx_description
1 polymer ?
#
loop_
_entity_poly.entity_id
_entity_poly.type
_entity_poly.pdbx_seq_one_letter_code
_entity_poly.pdbx_strand_id
1 'polypeptide(L)'
;MGELTYEEFCAQPMKPGMHLTLESKGILTAFNEELGISREVVTPRNKFGEWGTGVVSFYLRDDPREFRNSATLYVAWMHLICGVPEDQ
;
A
#
# COMPACT_ATOMS: atom_id res chain seq x y z
N MET A 1 -0.15 -19.64 0.16
CA MET A 1 0.24 -18.89 1.37
C MET A 1 -0.87 -19.10 2.38
N GLY A 2 -0.55 -19.40 3.64
CA GLY A 2 -1.58 -19.54 4.68
C GLY A 2 -2.14 -18.18 5.12
N GLU A 3 -3.22 -18.22 5.89
CA GLU A 3 -3.73 -17.06 6.63
C GLU A 3 -2.63 -16.48 7.53
N LEU A 4 -2.46 -15.16 7.48
CA LEU A 4 -1.58 -14.41 8.37
C LEU A 4 -2.48 -13.64 9.33
N THR A 5 -2.04 -13.49 10.59
CA THR A 5 -2.62 -12.48 11.48
C THR A 5 -2.34 -11.07 10.96
N TYR A 6 -3.08 -10.08 11.46
CA TYR A 6 -2.86 -8.68 11.09
C TYR A 6 -1.43 -8.21 11.42
N GLU A 7 -0.91 -8.62 12.56
CA GLU A 7 0.45 -8.32 13.01
C GLU A 7 1.49 -8.95 12.08
N GLU A 8 1.31 -10.22 11.73
CA GLU A 8 2.21 -10.93 10.80
C GLU A 8 2.16 -10.34 9.39
N PHE A 9 0.98 -9.93 8.93
CA PHE A 9 0.78 -9.24 7.66
C PHE A 9 1.53 -7.90 7.64
N CYS A 10 1.41 -7.09 8.71
CA CYS A 10 2.10 -5.81 8.82
C CYS A 10 3.63 -5.95 8.93
N ALA A 11 4.11 -7.07 9.48
CA ALA A 11 5.53 -7.36 9.61
C ALA A 11 6.19 -7.82 8.30
N GLN A 12 5.40 -8.13 7.26
CA GLN A 12 5.95 -8.62 6.00
C GLN A 12 6.82 -7.56 5.31
N PRO A 13 8.05 -7.92 4.89
CA PRO A 13 8.95 -6.97 4.28
C PRO A 13 8.39 -6.49 2.94
N MET A 14 8.53 -5.20 2.68
CA MET A 14 8.26 -4.61 1.36
C MET A 14 9.58 -4.27 0.68
N LYS A 15 9.74 -4.71 -0.56
CA LYS A 15 10.88 -4.35 -1.39
C LYS A 15 10.67 -2.93 -1.92
N PRO A 16 11.70 -2.06 -1.91
CA PRO A 16 11.60 -0.77 -2.57
C PRO A 16 11.39 -0.97 -4.07
N GLY A 17 10.48 -0.20 -4.65
CA GLY A 17 10.20 -0.19 -6.08
C GLY A 17 10.77 1.04 -6.75
N MET A 18 9.97 2.09 -6.80
CA MET A 18 10.32 3.35 -7.46
C MET A 18 10.54 4.43 -6.42
N HIS A 19 11.56 5.26 -6.63
CA HIS A 19 11.74 6.50 -5.91
C HIS A 19 11.92 7.62 -6.93
N LEU A 20 10.96 8.53 -6.97
CA LEU A 20 10.90 9.64 -7.93
C LEU A 20 10.75 10.96 -7.19
N THR A 21 11.56 11.95 -7.58
CA THR A 21 11.40 13.33 -7.13
C THR A 21 11.00 14.18 -8.32
N LEU A 22 9.82 14.76 -8.26
CA LEU A 22 9.28 15.72 -9.21
C LEU A 22 9.32 17.13 -8.59
N GLU A 23 9.10 18.15 -9.42
CA GLU A 23 9.05 19.54 -8.96
C GLU A 23 8.02 19.77 -7.85
N SER A 24 6.86 19.10 -7.96
CA SER A 24 5.71 19.29 -7.07
C SER A 24 5.48 18.15 -6.07
N LYS A 25 6.23 17.04 -6.15
CA LYS A 25 6.06 15.90 -5.23
C LYS A 25 7.21 14.90 -5.29
N GLY A 26 7.40 14.18 -4.19
CA GLY A 26 8.17 12.95 -4.10
C GLY A 26 7.21 11.77 -4.14
N ILE A 27 7.59 10.69 -4.81
CA ILE A 27 6.86 9.43 -4.87
C ILE A 27 7.82 8.33 -4.46
N LEU A 28 7.44 7.54 -3.46
CA LEU A 28 8.14 6.33 -3.06
C LEU A 28 7.16 5.17 -3.13
N THR A 29 7.46 4.16 -3.94
CA THR A 29 6.71 2.91 -3.98
C THR A 29 7.51 1.76 -3.38
N ALA A 30 6.81 0.84 -2.74
CA ALA A 30 7.32 -0.43 -2.28
C ALA A 30 6.30 -1.52 -2.56
N PHE A 31 6.73 -2.76 -2.71
CA PHE A 31 5.86 -3.88 -3.05
C PHE A 31 6.27 -5.15 -2.32
N ASN A 32 5.30 -6.02 -2.08
CA ASN A 32 5.51 -7.38 -1.65
C ASN A 32 4.83 -8.30 -2.68
N GLU A 33 5.64 -8.99 -3.48
CA GLU A 33 5.15 -9.81 -4.60
C GLU A 33 4.40 -11.05 -4.13
N GLU A 34 4.79 -11.59 -2.98
CA GLU A 34 4.23 -12.78 -2.34
C GLU A 34 2.78 -12.52 -1.91
N LEU A 35 2.53 -11.41 -1.24
CA LEU A 35 1.19 -10.98 -0.83
C LEU A 35 0.41 -10.29 -1.95
N GLY A 36 1.08 -9.90 -3.04
CA GLY A 36 0.47 -9.11 -4.10
C GLY A 36 0.07 -7.70 -3.66
N ILE A 37 0.76 -7.11 -2.68
CA ILE A 37 0.45 -5.76 -2.20
C ILE A 37 1.51 -4.75 -2.62
N SER A 38 1.11 -3.50 -2.76
CA SER A 38 2.00 -2.37 -2.93
C SER A 38 1.61 -1.20 -2.03
N ARG A 39 2.60 -0.38 -1.70
CA ARG A 39 2.48 0.85 -0.91
C ARG A 39 3.08 1.98 -1.71
N GLU A 40 2.36 3.08 -1.80
CA GLU A 40 2.82 4.34 -2.37
C GLU A 40 2.81 5.40 -1.28
N VAL A 41 3.87 6.20 -1.22
CA VAL A 41 3.95 7.40 -0.39
C VAL A 41 4.17 8.58 -1.30
N VAL A 42 3.21 9.50 -1.31
CA VAL A 42 3.28 10.75 -2.07
C VAL A 42 3.51 11.91 -1.12
N THR A 43 4.67 12.55 -1.20
CA THR A 43 5.03 13.71 -0.38
C THR A 43 4.92 14.97 -1.25
N PRO A 44 3.94 15.86 -1.01
CA PRO A 44 3.78 17.06 -1.83
C PRO A 44 4.91 18.05 -1.56
N ARG A 45 5.27 18.82 -2.58
CA ARG A 45 6.19 19.96 -2.50
C ARG A 45 5.46 21.23 -2.90
N ASN A 46 5.49 22.23 -2.03
CA ASN A 46 4.85 23.51 -2.34
C ASN A 46 5.72 24.35 -3.29
N LYS A 47 5.16 25.46 -3.79
CA LYS A 47 5.86 26.39 -4.70
C LYS A 47 7.09 27.07 -4.10
N PHE A 48 7.26 27.04 -2.78
CA PHE A 48 8.42 27.58 -2.07
C PHE A 48 9.52 26.51 -1.91
N GLY A 49 9.29 25.29 -2.39
CA GLY A 49 10.23 24.19 -2.33
C GLY A 49 10.18 23.39 -1.02
N GLU A 50 9.21 23.67 -0.14
CA GLU A 50 9.05 22.97 1.14
C GLU A 50 8.24 21.68 0.97
N TRP A 51 8.64 20.65 1.72
CA TRP A 51 7.98 19.35 1.73
C TRP A 51 6.84 19.33 2.75
N GLY A 52 5.67 18.86 2.32
CA GLY A 52 4.53 18.59 3.20
C GLY A 52 4.54 17.18 3.79
N THR A 53 3.47 16.81 4.47
CA THR A 53 3.28 15.46 5.01
C THR A 53 2.98 14.46 3.90
N GLY A 54 3.67 13.32 3.91
CA GLY A 54 3.42 12.22 2.98
C GLY A 54 2.04 11.60 3.18
N VAL A 55 1.34 11.36 2.08
CA VAL A 55 0.10 10.58 2.06
C VAL A 55 0.45 9.15 1.65
N VAL A 56 -0.03 8.18 2.43
CA VAL A 56 0.19 6.76 2.17
C VAL A 56 -1.06 6.14 1.55
N SER A 57 -0.84 5.37 0.51
CA SER A 57 -1.85 4.59 -0.19
C SER A 57 -1.34 3.17 -0.38
N PHE A 58 -2.25 2.20 -0.36
CA PHE A 58 -1.95 0.81 -0.59
C PHE A 58 -2.84 0.26 -1.70
N TYR A 59 -2.33 -0.74 -2.41
CA TYR A 59 -3.04 -1.39 -3.50
C TYR A 59 -2.83 -2.91 -3.40
N LEU A 60 -3.88 -3.65 -3.72
CA LEU A 60 -3.87 -5.11 -3.79
C LEU A 60 -3.94 -5.52 -5.26
N ARG A 61 -3.17 -6.55 -5.63
CA ARG A 61 -3.12 -7.08 -7.00
C ARG A 61 -4.53 -7.52 -7.41
N ASP A 62 -4.91 -7.13 -8.63
CA ASP A 62 -6.22 -7.43 -9.23
C ASP A 62 -7.43 -6.84 -8.49
N ASP A 63 -7.22 -5.95 -7.51
CA ASP A 63 -8.26 -5.16 -6.85
C ASP A 63 -8.14 -3.69 -7.28
N PRO A 64 -9.18 -3.08 -7.89
CA PRO A 64 -9.13 -1.70 -8.36
C PRO A 64 -9.19 -0.66 -7.23
N ARG A 65 -9.45 -1.07 -5.98
CA ARG A 65 -9.59 -0.15 -4.84
C ARG A 65 -8.23 0.38 -4.38
N GLU A 66 -8.25 1.64 -3.95
CA GLU A 66 -7.17 2.26 -3.20
C GLU A 66 -7.47 2.16 -1.70
N PHE A 67 -6.53 1.66 -0.91
CA PHE A 67 -6.66 1.54 0.53
C PHE A 67 -5.82 2.63 1.22
N ARG A 68 -6.40 3.32 2.22
CA ARG A 68 -5.72 4.40 2.95
C ARG A 68 -5.06 3.95 4.24
N ASN A 69 -5.29 2.71 4.65
CA ASN A 69 -4.69 2.13 5.85
C ASN A 69 -4.50 0.61 5.68
N SER A 70 -3.53 0.07 6.42
CA SER A 70 -3.16 -1.35 6.38
C SER A 70 -4.27 -2.29 6.86
N ALA A 71 -5.15 -1.85 7.78
CA ALA A 71 -6.25 -2.68 8.28
C ALA A 71 -7.29 -2.97 7.19
N THR A 72 -7.70 -1.96 6.42
CA THR A 72 -8.62 -2.15 5.28
C THR A 72 -8.00 -2.99 4.16
N LEU A 73 -6.70 -2.82 3.90
CA LEU A 73 -5.96 -3.66 2.96
C LEU A 73 -5.91 -5.12 3.43
N TYR A 74 -5.66 -5.35 4.72
CA TYR A 74 -5.59 -6.68 5.32
C TYR A 74 -6.93 -7.42 5.17
N VAL A 75 -8.06 -6.77 5.44
CA VAL A 75 -9.39 -7.37 5.24
C VAL A 75 -9.61 -7.76 3.78
N ALA A 76 -9.28 -6.87 2.84
CA ALA A 76 -9.41 -7.18 1.41
C ALA A 76 -8.48 -8.33 0.98
N TRP A 77 -7.24 -8.35 1.47
CA TRP A 77 -6.29 -9.43 1.23
C TRP A 77 -6.80 -10.77 1.80
N MET A 78 -7.36 -10.76 3.00
CA MET A 78 -7.98 -11.93 3.63
C MET A 78 -9.14 -12.48 2.82
N HIS A 79 -10.01 -11.61 2.28
CA HIS A 79 -11.10 -12.05 1.40
C HIS A 79 -10.55 -12.77 0.15
N LEU A 80 -9.49 -12.21 -0.47
CA LEU A 80 -8.84 -12.81 -1.63
C LEU A 80 -8.25 -14.20 -1.31
N ILE A 81 -7.51 -14.33 -0.21
CA ILE A 81 -6.77 -15.57 0.09
C ILE A 81 -7.66 -16.66 0.69
N CYS A 82 -8.70 -16.31 1.45
CA CYS A 82 -9.61 -17.25 2.09
C CYS A 82 -10.83 -17.58 1.21
N GLY A 83 -11.04 -16.86 0.10
CA GLY A 83 -12.20 -17.04 -0.77
C GLY A 83 -13.53 -16.70 -0.09
N VAL A 84 -13.50 -15.83 0.92
CA VAL A 84 -14.72 -15.37 1.60
C VAL A 84 -15.40 -14.35 0.70
N PRO A 85 -16.65 -14.59 0.25
CA PRO A 85 -17.40 -13.59 -0.51
C PRO A 85 -17.54 -12.32 0.32
N GLU A 86 -17.47 -11.14 -0.31
CA GLU A 86 -17.88 -9.91 0.36
C GLU A 86 -19.36 -10.04 0.72
N ASP A 87 -19.66 -10.14 2.02
CA ASP A 87 -21.04 -10.04 2.51
C ASP A 87 -21.57 -8.65 2.12
N GLN A 88 -22.62 -8.66 1.28
CA GLN A 88 -23.30 -7.47 0.74
C GLN A 88 -24.03 -6.67 1.82
#